data_AF-A0A966IQI3-F1
#
_entry.id   AF-A0A966IQI3-F1
#
_cell.length_a   1.000
_cell.length_b   1.000
_cell.length_c   1.000
_cell.angle_alpha   90.00
_cell.angle_beta   90.00
_cell.angle_gamma   90.00
#
_symmetry.space_group_name_H-M   'P 1'
#
loop_
_entity.id
_entity.type
_entity.pdbx_description
1 polymer ?
#
loop_
_entity_poly.entity_id
_entity_poly.type
_entity_poly.pdbx_seq_one_letter_code
_entity_poly.pdbx_strand_id
1 'polypeptide(L)' 'MNMDQPLLSMVTFIPAFAAFVLLMVARGEDAAAQLVCKRVAMFTTIATFLVSLLILAQFDAQNTNFQMVESYSW' A
#
# COMPACT_ATOMS: atom_id res chain seq x y z
N MET A 1 -17.65 -12.28 -13.38
CA MET A 1 -16.88 -12.22 -12.13
C MET A 1 -16.24 -10.86 -12.11
N ASN A 2 -16.95 -9.85 -11.60
CA ASN A 2 -16.37 -8.52 -11.42
C ASN A 2 -15.57 -8.60 -10.13
N MET A 3 -14.26 -8.75 -10.24
CA MET A 3 -13.39 -8.64 -9.09
C MET A 3 -13.30 -7.17 -8.76
N ASP A 4 -14.15 -6.70 -7.85
CA ASP A 4 -13.97 -5.41 -7.19
C ASP A 4 -12.63 -5.50 -6.45
N GLN A 5 -11.57 -5.01 -7.09
CA GLN A 5 -10.22 -5.10 -6.53
C GLN A 5 -10.18 -4.20 -5.28
N PRO A 6 -9.72 -4.70 -4.12
CA PRO A 6 -9.74 -3.93 -2.88
C PRO A 6 -8.58 -2.91 -2.85
N LEU A 7 -8.64 -1.92 -3.74
CA LEU A 7 -7.60 -0.91 -3.96
C LEU A 7 -7.36 -0.03 -2.73
N LEU A 8 -8.42 0.28 -1.98
CA LEU A 8 -8.33 1.07 -0.76
C LEU A 8 -7.66 0.26 0.35
N SER A 9 -8.03 -1.01 0.53
CA SER A 9 -7.31 -1.91 1.44
C SER A 9 -5.85 -2.07 1.02
N MET A 10 -5.55 -2.24 -0.27
CA MET A 10 -4.17 -2.36 -0.75
C MET A 10 -3.33 -1.14 -0.40
N VAL A 11 -3.81 0.08 -0.71
CA VAL A 11 -3.04 1.30 -0.42
C VAL A 11 -2.85 1.53 1.08
N THR A 12 -3.80 1.10 1.92
CA THR A 12 -3.71 1.19 3.39
C THR A 12 -2.79 0.12 4.00
N PHE A 13 -2.87 -1.13 3.56
CA PHE A 13 -2.18 -2.25 4.21
C PHE A 13 -0.80 -2.57 3.62
N ILE A 14 -0.50 -2.22 2.37
CA ILE A 14 0.84 -2.45 1.77
C ILE A 14 1.96 -1.79 2.61
N PRO A 15 1.87 -0.51 3.01
CA PRO A 15 2.88 0.12 3.86
C PRO A 15 2.98 -0.53 5.24
N ALA A 16 1.85 -0.86 5.86
CA ALA A 16 1.81 -1.48 7.18
C ALA A 16 2.44 -2.88 7.17
N PHE A 17 2.15 -3.68 6.14
CA PHE A 17 2.74 -4.99 5.95
C PHE A 17 4.25 -4.91 5.72
N ALA A 18 4.72 -3.97 4.88
CA ALA A 18 6.14 -3.77 4.68
C ALA A 18 6.87 -3.35 5.97
N ALA A 19 6.26 -2.47 6.77
CA ALA A 19 6.79 -2.09 8.08
C ALA A 19 6.90 -3.31 9.01
N PHE A 20 5.88 -4.18 9.03
CA PHE A 20 5.93 -5.44 9.77
C PHE A 20 7.08 -6.36 9.32
N VAL A 21 7.27 -6.52 8.01
CA VAL A 21 8.41 -7.28 7.45
C VAL A 21 9.75 -6.65 7.85
N LEU A 22 9.86 -5.33 7.80
CA LEU A 22 11.09 -4.63 8.20
C LEU A 22 11.41 -4.82 9.69
N LEU A 23 10.41 -4.82 10.56
CA LEU A 23 10.60 -5.12 11.99
C LEU A 23 11.20 -6.52 12.22
N MET A 24 10.86 -7.49 11.36
CA MET A 24 11.40 -8.84 11.46
C MET A 24 12.79 -8.99 10.82
N VAL A 25 13.02 -8.34 9.68
CA VAL A 25 14.19 -8.61 8.82
C VAL A 25 15.33 -7.59 9.01
N ALA A 26 15.04 -6.32 9.27
CA ALA A 26 16.05 -5.27 9.42
C ALA A 26 16.46 -5.10 10.89
N ARG A 27 16.85 -6.20 11.53
CA ARG A 27 17.28 -6.22 12.94
C ARG A 27 18.78 -5.94 13.05
N GLY A 28 19.15 -4.76 13.52
CA GLY A 28 20.55 -4.37 13.74
C GLY A 28 20.87 -2.98 13.20
N GLU A 29 22.06 -2.47 13.55
CA GLU A 29 22.55 -1.16 13.08
C GLU A 29 23.62 -1.29 11.98
N ASP A 30 23.86 -2.50 11.47
CA ASP A 30 24.88 -2.76 10.46
C ASP A 30 24.48 -2.23 9.07
N ALA A 31 25.48 -2.06 8.21
CA ALA A 31 25.28 -1.51 6.87
C ALA A 31 24.35 -2.37 5.99
N ALA A 32 24.29 -3.68 6.19
CA ALA A 32 23.42 -4.55 5.42
C ALA A 32 21.95 -4.37 5.85
N ALA A 33 21.67 -4.31 7.16
CA ALA A 33 20.34 -3.99 7.67
C ALA A 33 19.83 -2.62 7.16
N GLN A 34 20.67 -1.59 7.18
CA GLN A 34 20.30 -0.27 6.64
C GLN A 34 19.97 -0.31 5.14
N LEU A 35 20.72 -1.08 4.35
CA LEU A 35 20.50 -1.22 2.91
C LEU A 35 19.19 -1.95 2.61
N VAL A 36 18.89 -3.04 3.33
CA VAL A 36 17.61 -3.75 3.23
C VAL A 36 16.46 -2.82 3.57
N CYS A 37 16.60 -2.06 4.66
CA CYS A 37 15.58 -1.12 5.11
C CYS A 37 15.25 -0.07 4.03
N LYS A 38 16.28 0.57 3.45
CA LYS A 38 16.12 1.55 2.37
C LYS A 38 15.47 0.95 1.12
N ARG A 39 15.91 -0.24 0.71
CA ARG A 39 15.37 -0.91 -0.50
C ARG A 39 13.90 -1.25 -0.34
N VAL A 40 13.53 -1.92 0.76
CA VAL A 40 12.15 -2.32 1.02
C VAL A 40 11.24 -1.09 1.16
N ALA A 41 11.67 -0.07 1.90
CA ALA A 41 10.92 1.17 2.03
C ALA A 41 10.68 1.85 0.67
N MET A 42 11.71 1.96 -0.17
CA MET A 42 11.60 2.55 -1.50
C MET A 42 10.63 1.76 -2.40
N PHE A 43 10.79 0.43 -2.48
CA PHE A 43 9.89 -0.42 -3.27
C PHE A 43 8.44 -0.33 -2.79
N THR A 44 8.24 -0.34 -1.47
CA THR A 44 6.91 -0.21 -0.87
C THR A 44 6.25 1.11 -1.24
N THR A 45 6.97 2.23 -1.08
CA THR A 45 6.44 3.56 -1.43
C THR A 45 6.08 3.65 -2.92
N ILE A 46 6.92 3.11 -3.81
CA ILE A 46 6.63 3.08 -5.25
C ILE A 46 5.38 2.24 -5.52
N ALA A 47 5.28 1.05 -4.94
CA ALA A 47 4.11 0.18 -5.12
C ALA A 47 2.82 0.85 -4.62
N THR A 48 2.84 1.42 -3.41
CA THR A 48 1.69 2.15 -2.84
C THR A 48 1.32 3.36 -3.70
N PHE A 49 2.31 4.10 -4.21
CA PHE A 49 2.07 5.22 -5.12
C PHE A 49 1.41 4.77 -6.42
N LEU A 50 1.88 3.69 -7.04
CA LEU A 50 1.26 3.16 -8.25
C LEU A 50 -0.19 2.73 -8.02
N VAL A 51 -0.50 2.07 -6.90
CA VAL A 51 -1.88 1.74 -6.51
C VAL A 51 -2.72 3.01 -6.33
N SER A 52 -2.16 4.07 -5.73
CA SER A 52 -2.86 5.36 -5.59
C SER A 52 -3.19 6.02 -6.93
N LEU A 53 -2.38 5.81 -7.98
CA LEU A 53 -2.69 6.30 -9.33
C LEU A 53 -3.82 5.51 -9.99
N LEU A 54 -3.94 4.20 -9.73
CA LEU A 54 -5.06 3.39 -10.21
C LEU A 54 -6.39 3.82 -9.57
N ILE A 55 -6.36 4.18 -8.29
CA ILE A 55 -7.47 4.83 -7.58
C ILE A 55 -7.84 6.12 -8.31
N LEU A 56 -6.88 7.02 -8.51
CA LEU A 56 -7.13 8.30 -9.16
C LEU A 56 -7.68 8.15 -10.60
N ALA A 57 -7.17 7.18 -11.36
CA ALA A 57 -7.61 6.94 -12.74
C ALA A 57 -9.07 6.45 -12.84
N GLN A 58 -9.60 5.84 -11.78
CA GLN A 58 -10.99 5.36 -11.72
C GLN A 58 -11.94 6.37 -11.07
N PHE A 59 -11.42 7.48 -10.53
CA PHE A 59 -12.21 8.47 -9.83
C PHE A 59 -12.98 9.38 -10.81
N ASP A 60 -14.29 9.50 -10.61
CA ASP A 60 -15.17 10.41 -11.34
C ASP A 60 -15.39 11.70 -10.54
N ALA A 61 -14.85 12.82 -11.01
CA ALA A 61 -15.00 14.12 -10.35
C ALA A 61 -16.44 14.68 -10.35
N GLN A 62 -17.37 14.12 -11.14
CA GLN A 62 -18.77 14.55 -11.19
C GLN A 62 -19.66 13.80 -10.19
N ASN A 63 -19.19 12.67 -9.65
CA ASN A 63 -19.95 11.86 -8.70
C ASN A 63 -19.57 12.23 -7.25
N THR A 64 -20.54 12.78 -6.51
CA THR A 64 -20.36 13.23 -5.12
C THR A 64 -20.47 12.12 -4.07
N ASN A 65 -20.85 10.90 -4.47
CA ASN A 65 -20.92 9.75 -3.58
C ASN A 65 -19.52 9.16 -3.32
N PHE A 66 -19.40 8.32 -2.30
CA PHE A 66 -18.20 7.50 -2.12
C PHE A 66 -18.09 6.46 -3.24
N GLN A 67 -16.96 6.45 -3.94
CA GLN A 67 -16.78 5.65 -5.16
C GLN A 67 -15.98 4.36 -4.94
N MET A 68 -15.20 4.28 -3.86
CA MET A 68 -14.33 3.15 -3.55
C MET A 68 -14.60 2.69 -2.12
N VAL A 69 -15.81 2.18 -1.90
CA VAL A 69 -16.25 1.71 -0.58
C VAL A 69 -15.95 0.24 -0.45
N GLU A 70 -15.13 -0.10 0.53
CA GLU A 70 -14.84 -1.47 0.93
C GLU A 70 -15.40 -1.69 2.34
N SER A 71 -16.38 -2.58 2.48
CA SER A 71 -17.07 -2.84 3.74
C SER A 71 -16.83 -4.27 4.21
N TYR A 72 -16.40 -4.41 5.48
CA TYR A 72 -16.18 -5.69 6.14
C TYR A 72 -16.88 -5.67 7.50
N SER A 73 -17.42 -6.81 7.93
CA SER A 73 -17.91 -6.98 9.30
C SER A 73 -16.73 -6.95 10.27
N TRP A 74 -16.77 -6.06 11.25
CA TRP A 74 -15.79 -5.98 12.33
C TRP A 74 -16.37 -6.53 13.64
#